data_AF-A0A067NA36-F1
#
_entry.id   AF-A0A067NA36-F1
#
_cell.length_a   1.000
_cell.length_b   1.000
_cell.length_c   1.000
_cell.angle_alpha   90.00
_cell.angle_beta   90.00
_cell.angle_gamma   90.00
#
_symmetry.space_group_name_H-M   'P 1'
#
loop_
_entity.id
_entity.type
_entity.pdbx_description
1 polymer ?
#
loop_
_entity_poly.entity_id
_entity_poly.type
_entity_poly.pdbx_seq_one_letter_code
_entity_poly.pdbx_strand_id
1 'polypeptide(L)'
;LTAPYEERDGWELNVMLVNGTMYFEEYLSEEKLQSKNDIEPRHRIQMYYGYSFESWCTSESPSPASHPGNPIQSTSDGHPPGWGGDVNTNVQWCSVVKTKLGNTRMVIGGEVDCVRGRYTGKPDNFVELKTSLTIRGASDEARFEKYAHSI
;
A
#
# COMPACT_ATOMS: atom_id res chain seq x y z
N LEU A 1 -5.11 4.54 13.54
CA LEU A 1 -4.73 3.50 14.53
C LEU A 1 -3.41 3.83 15.23
N THR A 2 -2.47 4.46 14.54
CA THR A 2 -1.13 4.83 15.03
C THR A 2 -1.11 6.05 15.96
N ALA A 3 -2.21 6.80 16.08
CA ALA A 3 -2.30 8.04 16.84
C ALA A 3 -1.68 8.03 18.26
N PRO A 4 -1.77 6.95 19.07
CA PRO A 4 -1.12 6.91 20.39
C PRO A 4 0.42 6.94 20.36
N TYR A 5 1.04 6.65 19.21
CA TYR A 5 2.49 6.54 19.03
C TYR A 5 3.05 7.55 18.02
N GLU A 6 2.18 8.34 17.38
CA GLU A 6 2.56 9.33 16.40
C GLU A 6 2.86 10.66 17.09
N GLU A 7 4.04 11.21 16.82
CA GLU A 7 4.56 12.43 17.47
C GLU A 7 4.82 13.57 16.46
N ARG A 8 4.76 13.27 15.16
CA ARG A 8 5.15 14.19 14.08
C ARG A 8 3.93 14.68 13.31
N ASP A 9 3.09 13.75 12.87
CA ASP A 9 2.01 14.05 11.93
C ASP A 9 0.64 13.98 12.62
N GLY A 10 0.08 15.15 12.92
CA GLY A 10 -1.31 15.27 13.36
C GLY A 10 -2.29 14.99 12.21
N TRP A 11 -3.53 14.65 12.52
CA TRP A 11 -4.59 14.43 11.54
C TRP A 11 -5.91 15.03 12.01
N GLU A 12 -6.77 15.38 11.05
CA GLU A 12 -8.10 15.92 11.28
C GLU A 12 -9.08 15.13 10.41
N LEU A 13 -10.28 14.85 10.93
CA LEU A 13 -11.34 14.17 10.19
C LEU A 13 -12.59 15.04 10.17
N ASN A 14 -13.16 15.23 8.99
CA ASN A 14 -14.54 15.66 8.84
C ASN A 14 -15.47 14.48 9.14
N VAL A 15 -16.53 14.72 9.92
CA VAL A 15 -17.53 13.70 10.22
C VAL A 15 -18.92 14.21 9.87
N MET A 16 -19.61 13.48 8.99
CA MET A 16 -20.97 13.78 8.57
C MET A 16 -21.91 12.66 9.02
N LEU A 17 -23.02 12.99 9.69
CA LEU A 17 -24.07 12.04 10.04
C LEU A 17 -25.23 12.15 9.05
N VAL A 18 -25.43 11.11 8.24
CA VAL A 18 -26.52 11.05 7.26
C VAL A 18 -27.31 9.77 7.48
N ASN A 19 -28.61 9.88 7.76
CA ASN A 19 -29.52 8.75 7.96
C ASN A 19 -28.99 7.70 8.96
N GLY A 20 -28.40 8.16 10.07
CA GLY A 20 -27.84 7.28 11.11
C GLY A 20 -26.49 6.65 10.77
N THR A 21 -25.88 7.01 9.63
CA THR A 21 -24.54 6.55 9.23
C THR A 21 -23.55 7.70 9.32
N MET A 22 -22.42 7.48 10.01
CA MET A 22 -21.31 8.43 10.08
C MET A 22 -20.35 8.19 8.93
N TYR A 23 -20.05 9.25 8.17
CA TYR A 23 -19.04 9.29 7.12
C TYR A 23 -17.84 10.05 7.65
N PHE A 24 -16.65 9.46 7.51
CA PHE A 24 -15.39 10.03 7.94
C PHE A 24 -14.55 10.31 6.71
N GLU A 25 -14.04 11.53 6.61
CA GLU A 25 -13.17 11.99 5.53
C GLU A 25 -11.95 12.67 6.15
N GLU A 26 -10.75 12.40 5.65
CA GLU A 26 -9.56 13.13 6.08
C GLU A 26 -9.64 14.59 5.63
N TYR A 27 -9.51 15.50 6.59
CA TYR A 27 -9.39 16.92 6.28
C TYR A 27 -7.93 17.27 6.01
N LEU A 28 -7.67 17.80 4.82
CA LEU A 28 -6.36 18.32 4.44
C LEU A 28 -6.39 19.85 4.51
N SER A 29 -5.63 20.40 5.46
CA SER A 29 -5.42 21.84 5.55
C SER A 29 -4.65 22.35 4.32
N GLU A 30 -4.79 23.64 4.02
CA GLU A 30 -4.07 24.29 2.93
C GLU A 30 -2.55 24.13 3.07
N GLU A 31 -2.01 24.22 4.28
CA GLU A 31 -0.59 23.99 4.57
C GLU A 31 -0.16 22.55 4.23
N LYS A 32 -0.98 21.55 4.56
CA LYS A 32 -0.71 20.14 4.19
C LYS A 32 -0.82 19.90 2.70
N LEU A 33 -1.71 20.59 2.00
CA LEU A 33 -1.80 20.52 0.54
C LEU A 33 -0.57 21.14 -0.11
N GLN A 34 -0.09 22.28 0.38
CA GLN A 34 1.12 22.94 -0.11
C GLN A 34 2.36 22.06 0.09
N SER A 35 2.54 21.47 1.28
CA SER A 35 3.66 20.58 1.54
C SER A 35 3.63 19.31 0.69
N LYS A 36 2.44 18.75 0.40
CA LYS A 36 2.27 17.64 -0.55
C LYS A 36 2.60 18.03 -2.00
N ASN A 37 2.37 19.29 -2.38
CA ASN A 37 2.73 19.77 -3.71
C ASN A 37 4.23 20.10 -3.84
N ASP A 38 4.86 20.46 -2.72
CA ASP A 38 6.28 20.83 -2.65
C ASP A 38 7.17 19.69 -2.12
N ILE A 39 6.86 18.45 -2.51
CA ILE A 39 7.68 17.30 -2.14
C ILE A 39 9.06 17.42 -2.80
N GLU A 40 10.12 17.39 -1.98
CA GLU A 40 11.52 17.37 -2.43
C GLU A 40 11.79 16.28 -3.49
N PRO A 41 12.59 16.55 -4.54
CA PRO A 41 12.85 15.58 -5.62
C PRO A 41 13.33 14.21 -5.14
N ARG A 42 14.15 14.17 -4.07
CA ARG A 42 14.61 12.91 -3.47
C ARG A 42 13.46 12.06 -2.94
N HIS A 43 12.46 12.68 -2.30
CA HIS A 43 11.28 11.97 -1.79
C HIS A 43 10.39 11.48 -2.93
N ARG A 44 10.25 12.25 -4.01
CA ARG A 44 9.51 11.82 -5.21
C ARG A 44 10.10 10.54 -5.81
N ILE A 45 11.43 10.47 -5.90
CA ILE A 45 12.14 9.26 -6.37
C ILE A 45 11.88 8.08 -5.43
N GLN A 46 11.88 8.29 -4.11
CA GLN A 46 11.58 7.24 -3.14
C GLN A 46 10.14 6.72 -3.26
N MET A 47 9.16 7.60 -3.50
CA MET A 47 7.78 7.19 -3.79
C MET A 47 7.70 6.35 -5.07
N TYR A 48 8.37 6.80 -6.15
CA TYR A 48 8.44 6.07 -7.40
C TYR A 48 9.01 4.65 -7.24
N TYR A 49 10.02 4.47 -6.39
CA TYR A 49 10.58 3.14 -6.13
C TYR A 49 9.59 2.16 -5.49
N GLY A 50 8.64 2.63 -4.68
CA GLY A 50 7.55 1.80 -4.15
C GLY A 50 6.69 1.24 -5.29
N TYR A 51 6.11 2.12 -6.09
CA TYR A 51 5.28 1.72 -7.23
C TYR A 51 6.03 0.91 -8.30
N SER A 52 7.31 1.21 -8.51
CA SER A 52 8.17 0.43 -9.41
C SER A 52 8.39 -0.99 -8.89
N PHE A 53 8.58 -1.14 -7.58
CA PHE A 53 8.73 -2.45 -6.95
C PHE A 53 7.44 -3.26 -7.05
N GLU A 54 6.28 -2.66 -6.76
CA GLU A 54 4.98 -3.29 -6.95
C GLU A 54 4.79 -3.78 -8.39
N SER A 55 5.02 -2.89 -9.35
CA SER A 55 4.87 -3.20 -10.77
C SER A 55 5.85 -4.30 -11.22
N TRP A 56 7.06 -4.35 -10.65
CA TRP A 56 8.07 -5.37 -10.96
C TRP A 56 7.76 -6.74 -10.33
N CYS A 57 7.14 -6.75 -9.16
CA CYS A 57 6.84 -7.96 -8.39
C CYS A 57 5.47 -8.58 -8.72
N THR A 58 4.68 -7.94 -9.58
CA THR A 58 3.32 -8.36 -9.90
C THR A 58 3.13 -8.61 -11.40
N SER A 59 2.03 -9.27 -11.74
CA SER A 59 1.67 -9.59 -13.11
C SER A 59 0.14 -9.66 -13.24
N GLU A 60 -0.42 -9.16 -14.33
CA GLU A 60 -1.88 -9.12 -14.53
C GLU A 60 -2.54 -10.50 -14.51
N SER A 61 -1.83 -11.52 -15.00
CA SER A 61 -2.35 -12.89 -15.10
C SER A 61 -1.65 -13.80 -14.09
N PRO A 62 -2.40 -14.58 -13.28
CA PRO A 62 -1.81 -15.63 -12.48
C PRO A 62 -1.15 -16.64 -13.41
N SER A 63 0.17 -16.59 -13.54
CA SER A 63 0.86 -17.49 -14.47
C SER A 63 0.61 -18.95 -14.05
N PRO A 64 0.32 -19.88 -14.98
CA PRO A 64 0.36 -21.31 -14.72
C PRO A 64 1.71 -21.77 -14.12
N ALA A 65 2.78 -21.00 -14.32
CA ALA A 65 4.10 -21.23 -13.74
C ALA A 65 4.22 -20.90 -12.23
N SER A 66 3.17 -20.39 -11.59
CA SER A 66 3.12 -20.20 -10.14
C SER A 66 2.95 -21.52 -9.34
N HIS A 67 2.96 -22.67 -10.03
CA HIS A 67 3.07 -23.98 -9.40
C HIS A 67 4.49 -24.17 -8.82
N PRO A 68 4.63 -24.67 -7.58
CA PRO A 68 5.93 -25.01 -7.04
C PRO A 68 6.60 -26.06 -7.93
N GLY A 69 7.66 -25.66 -8.64
CA GLY A 69 8.43 -26.53 -9.54
C GLY A 69 8.58 -26.05 -10.99
N ASN A 70 7.91 -24.96 -11.40
CA ASN A 70 8.11 -24.39 -12.74
C ASN A 70 8.78 -23.00 -12.61
N PRO A 71 10.03 -22.81 -13.09
CA PRO A 71 10.70 -21.53 -12.98
C PRO A 71 9.91 -20.45 -13.72
N ILE A 72 9.74 -19.28 -13.09
CA ILE A 72 9.31 -18.06 -13.76
C ILE A 72 10.37 -17.75 -14.82
N GLN A 73 10.07 -17.98 -16.10
CA GLN A 73 10.97 -17.63 -17.19
C GLN A 73 10.93 -16.13 -17.37
N SER A 74 12.01 -15.42 -17.03
CA SER A 74 12.19 -14.03 -17.42
C SER A 74 12.05 -13.89 -18.94
N THR A 75 11.53 -12.75 -19.37
CA THR A 75 11.53 -12.38 -20.80
C THR A 75 12.95 -12.32 -21.35
N SER A 76 13.12 -12.32 -22.68
CA SER A 76 14.43 -12.25 -23.35
C SER A 76 15.30 -11.09 -22.87
N ASP A 77 14.67 -10.04 -22.34
CA ASP A 77 15.30 -8.78 -21.93
C ASP A 77 15.58 -8.75 -20.42
N GLY A 78 15.37 -9.86 -19.71
CA GLY A 78 15.63 -10.00 -18.28
C GLY A 78 14.53 -9.49 -17.35
N HIS A 79 13.43 -8.96 -17.90
CA HIS A 79 12.29 -8.49 -17.11
C HIS A 79 11.42 -9.65 -16.62
N PRO A 80 10.79 -9.51 -15.44
CA PRO A 80 9.86 -10.51 -14.93
C PRO A 80 8.63 -10.58 -15.84
N PRO A 81 7.98 -11.75 -15.95
CA PRO A 81 6.74 -11.90 -16.71
C PRO A 81 5.66 -10.95 -16.21
N GLY A 82 5.04 -10.22 -17.13
CA GLY A 82 3.98 -9.25 -16.82
C GLY A 82 4.47 -7.83 -16.54
N TRP A 83 5.78 -7.58 -16.52
CA TRP A 83 6.30 -6.20 -16.45
C TRP A 83 5.94 -5.42 -17.72
N GLY A 84 5.15 -4.36 -17.57
CA GLY A 84 4.67 -3.53 -18.68
C GLY A 84 5.65 -2.46 -19.16
N GLY A 85 6.79 -2.26 -18.48
CA GLY A 85 7.76 -1.21 -18.83
C GLY A 85 7.46 0.18 -18.25
N ASP A 86 6.28 0.37 -17.66
CA ASP A 86 5.80 1.67 -17.17
C ASP A 86 5.17 1.53 -15.77
N VAL A 87 5.11 2.65 -15.04
CA VAL A 87 4.54 2.76 -13.69
C VAL A 87 3.46 3.84 -13.73
N ASN A 88 2.19 3.44 -13.59
CA ASN A 88 1.05 4.34 -13.63
C ASN A 88 0.29 4.33 -12.29
N THR A 89 0.51 5.35 -11.47
CA THR A 89 -0.09 5.48 -10.14
C THR A 89 -1.58 5.85 -10.15
N ASN A 90 -2.20 6.06 -11.33
CA ASN A 90 -3.65 6.23 -11.44
C ASN A 90 -4.39 4.89 -11.40
N VAL A 91 -3.69 3.79 -11.68
CA VAL A 91 -4.27 2.45 -11.64
C VAL A 91 -4.27 1.98 -10.19
N GLN A 92 -5.46 1.68 -9.67
CA GLN A 92 -5.63 1.19 -8.31
C GLN A 92 -6.64 0.06 -8.29
N TRP A 93 -6.40 -0.95 -7.46
CA TRP A 93 -7.38 -1.99 -7.17
C TRP A 93 -7.76 -1.93 -5.69
N CYS A 94 -9.03 -1.63 -5.42
CA CYS A 94 -9.52 -1.44 -4.06
C CYS A 94 -10.46 -2.57 -3.64
N SER A 95 -10.31 -3.03 -2.40
CA SER A 95 -11.24 -3.95 -1.76
C SER A 95 -12.13 -3.21 -0.77
N VAL A 96 -13.44 -3.47 -0.83
CA VAL A 96 -14.41 -2.94 0.11
C VAL A 96 -14.79 -4.03 1.11
N VAL A 97 -14.52 -3.79 2.39
CA VAL A 97 -14.77 -4.73 3.45
C VAL A 97 -15.81 -4.19 4.43
N LYS A 98 -16.69 -5.08 4.88
CA LYS A 98 -17.56 -4.84 6.02
C LYS A 98 -16.93 -5.48 7.26
N THR A 99 -16.71 -4.68 8.30
CA THR A 99 -16.08 -5.13 9.54
C THR A 99 -16.77 -4.55 10.77
N LYS A 100 -16.28 -4.89 11.96
CA LYS A 100 -16.78 -4.40 13.25
C LYS A 100 -15.61 -4.16 14.21
N LEU A 101 -15.59 -3.02 14.86
CA LEU A 101 -14.72 -2.73 16.00
C LEU A 101 -15.58 -2.54 17.25
N GLY A 102 -15.45 -3.45 18.22
CA GLY A 102 -16.33 -3.48 19.39
C GLY A 102 -17.79 -3.62 18.98
N ASN A 103 -18.60 -2.57 19.21
CA ASN A 103 -20.01 -2.51 18.80
C ASN A 103 -20.27 -1.69 17.54
N THR A 104 -19.25 -1.06 16.98
CA THR A 104 -19.36 -0.20 15.79
C THR A 104 -19.17 -1.03 14.53
N ARG A 105 -20.17 -1.01 13.63
CA ARG A 105 -20.08 -1.63 12.30
C ARG A 105 -19.50 -0.61 11.33
N MET A 106 -18.60 -1.05 10.47
CA MET A 106 -17.87 -0.18 9.55
C MET A 106 -17.86 -0.80 8.15
N VAL A 107 -17.85 0.07 7.15
CA VAL A 107 -17.51 -0.28 5.76
C VAL A 107 -16.29 0.54 5.40
N ILE A 108 -15.24 -0.12 4.93
CA ILE A 108 -13.94 0.51 4.64
C ILE A 108 -13.51 0.04 3.26
N GLY A 109 -13.08 0.96 2.41
CA GLY A 109 -12.36 0.68 1.18
C GLY A 109 -10.86 0.90 1.39
N GLY A 110 -10.03 0.00 0.89
CA GLY A 110 -8.58 0.16 0.87
C GLY A 110 -8.00 -0.38 -0.42
N GLU A 111 -6.94 0.27 -0.91
CA GLU A 111 -6.09 -0.28 -1.96
C GLU A 111 -5.50 -1.62 -1.52
N VAL A 112 -5.29 -2.52 -2.48
CA VAL A 112 -4.57 -3.77 -2.28
C VAL A 112 -3.61 -3.96 -3.45
N ASP A 113 -2.32 -4.08 -3.15
CA ASP A 113 -1.27 -4.14 -4.18
C ASP A 113 -1.41 -5.37 -5.08
N CYS A 114 -1.62 -6.55 -4.48
CA CYS A 114 -1.78 -7.78 -5.24
C CYS A 114 -2.43 -8.92 -4.47
N VAL A 115 -2.64 -10.02 -5.19
CA VAL A 115 -3.16 -11.28 -4.66
C VAL A 115 -2.16 -12.40 -4.89
N ARG A 116 -1.91 -13.19 -3.84
CA ARG A 116 -1.14 -14.43 -3.97
C ARG A 116 -1.98 -15.50 -4.68
N GLY A 117 -1.54 -15.89 -5.87
CA GLY A 117 -2.21 -16.91 -6.68
C GLY A 117 -3.49 -16.37 -7.30
N ARG A 118 -4.66 -16.83 -6.85
CA ARG A 118 -5.96 -16.49 -7.45
C ARG A 118 -6.88 -15.80 -6.47
N TYR A 119 -7.45 -14.66 -6.84
CA TYR A 119 -8.47 -14.00 -6.04
C TYR A 119 -9.71 -14.88 -5.82
N THR A 120 -10.07 -15.05 -4.56
CA THR A 120 -11.16 -15.94 -4.11
C THR A 120 -12.44 -15.18 -3.73
N GLY A 121 -12.47 -13.85 -3.92
CA GLY A 121 -13.53 -12.98 -3.39
C GLY A 121 -13.34 -12.60 -1.92
N LYS A 122 -12.21 -12.98 -1.30
CA LYS A 122 -11.88 -12.76 0.11
C LYS A 122 -10.50 -12.12 0.26
N PRO A 123 -10.22 -11.47 1.40
CA PRO A 123 -8.92 -10.82 1.66
C PRO A 123 -7.83 -11.78 2.14
N ASP A 124 -8.09 -13.09 2.20
CA ASP A 124 -7.21 -14.09 2.81
C ASP A 124 -5.89 -14.31 2.05
N ASN A 125 -5.85 -13.92 0.78
CA ASN A 125 -4.65 -13.98 -0.04
C ASN A 125 -4.19 -12.63 -0.58
N PHE A 126 -4.65 -11.53 0.03
CA PHE A 126 -4.08 -10.21 -0.25
C PHE A 126 -2.64 -10.15 0.25
N VAL A 127 -1.79 -9.44 -0.50
CA VAL A 127 -0.39 -9.24 -0.17
C VAL A 127 -0.07 -7.77 -0.34
N GLU A 128 0.47 -7.18 0.73
CA GLU A 128 1.05 -5.84 0.76
C GLU A 128 2.53 -5.92 0.38
N LEU A 129 2.99 -5.02 -0.48
CA LEU A 129 4.35 -4.88 -0.96
C LEU A 129 4.92 -3.56 -0.43
N LYS A 130 6.05 -3.63 0.27
CA LYS A 130 6.71 -2.44 0.82
C LYS A 130 8.20 -2.48 0.51
N THR A 131 8.77 -1.30 0.28
CA THR A 131 10.22 -1.09 0.19
C THR A 131 10.75 -0.43 1.45
N SER A 132 11.94 -0.83 1.91
CA SER A 132 12.64 -0.18 3.02
C SER A 132 14.13 -0.08 2.74
N LEU A 133 14.83 0.72 3.54
CA LEU A 133 16.30 0.73 3.53
C LEU A 133 16.83 -0.62 4.00
N THR A 134 17.92 -1.08 3.39
CA THR A 134 18.61 -2.29 3.83
C THR A 134 19.07 -2.15 5.28
N ILE A 135 18.70 -3.13 6.10
CA ILE A 135 19.15 -3.24 7.50
C ILE A 135 20.60 -3.74 7.50
N ARG A 136 21.53 -2.93 8.04
CA ARG A 136 22.97 -3.27 8.06
C ARG A 136 23.48 -3.65 9.44
N GLY A 137 22.67 -3.46 10.48
CA GLY A 137 22.99 -3.85 11.85
C GLY A 137 21.85 -3.56 12.82
N ALA A 138 22.07 -3.90 14.10
CA ALA A 138 21.04 -3.84 15.14
C ALA A 138 20.39 -2.46 15.33
N SER A 139 21.13 -1.37 15.07
CA SER A 139 20.57 -0.01 15.12
C SER A 139 19.55 0.25 14.02
N ASP A 140 19.82 -0.21 12.79
CA ASP A 140 18.89 -0.07 11.67
C ASP A 140 17.65 -0.93 11.89
N GLU A 141 17.85 -2.14 12.43
CA GLU A 141 16.78 -3.08 12.78
C GLU A 141 15.84 -2.48 13.83
N ALA A 142 16.38 -1.99 14.95
CA ALA A 142 15.57 -1.36 16.00
C ALA A 142 14.79 -0.14 15.47
N ARG A 143 15.38 0.63 14.55
CA ARG A 143 14.70 1.76 13.91
C ARG A 143 13.59 1.27 12.96
N PHE A 144 13.85 0.22 12.19
CA PHE A 144 12.85 -0.38 11.31
C PHE A 144 11.65 -0.89 12.12
N GLU A 145 11.87 -1.66 13.18
CA GLU A 145 10.80 -2.15 14.05
C GLU A 145 10.01 -1.01 14.70
N LYS A 146 10.68 0.06 15.13
CA LYS A 146 10.00 1.19 15.77
C LYS A 146 9.10 1.99 14.83
N TYR A 147 9.51 2.17 13.57
CA TYR A 147 8.88 3.16 12.69
C TYR A 147 8.24 2.58 11.43
N ALA A 148 8.64 1.40 10.97
CA ALA A 148 8.10 0.80 9.74
C ALA A 148 6.71 0.18 9.94
N HIS A 149 6.31 -0.14 11.17
CA HIS A 149 4.95 -0.64 11.49
C HIS A 149 3.88 0.46 11.58
N SER A 150 4.28 1.73 11.45
CA SER A 150 3.38 2.89 11.55
C SER A 150 2.89 3.42 10.20
N ILE A 151 3.20 2.73 9.10
CA ILE A 151 2.85 3.11 7.72
C ILE A 151 1.78 2.16 7.18
#